data_AF-A0A151JV79-F1
#
_entry.id   AF-A0A151JV79-F1
#
_cell.length_a   1.000
_cell.length_b   1.000
_cell.length_c   1.000
_cell.angle_alpha   90.00
_cell.angle_beta   90.00
_cell.angle_gamma   90.00
#
_symmetry.space_group_name_H-M   'P 1'
#
loop_
_entity.id
_entity.type
_entity.pdbx_description
1 polymer ?
#
loop_
_entity_poly.entity_id
_entity_poly.type
_entity_poly.pdbx_seq_one_letter_code
_entity_poly.pdbx_strand_id
1 'polypeptide(L)'
;KFTKKSRVCELHFQKDDVIRVDTFKIEGNEDFLVPRKVPKLRKDAIPSIFPPVRHYHVNSIDEQINYYRINIINKQNQKKQQIGETSVAAQITSTFNCFVFVCLFFSFSF
;
A
#
# COMPACT_ATOMS: atom_id res chain seq x y z
N LYS A 1 -2.06 -1.76 -9.32
CA LYS A 1 -1.87 -3.17 -9.74
C LYS A 1 -1.95 -3.22 -11.26
N PHE A 2 -1.00 -3.86 -11.96
CA PHE A 2 -1.05 -3.97 -13.42
C PHE A 2 -2.19 -4.90 -13.86
N THR A 3 -2.87 -4.53 -14.94
CA THR A 3 -3.96 -5.32 -15.55
C THR A 3 -3.60 -5.66 -16.98
N LYS A 4 -4.32 -6.61 -17.61
CA LYS A 4 -4.12 -6.95 -19.03
C LYS A 4 -4.36 -5.76 -19.99
N LYS A 5 -5.03 -4.70 -19.54
CA LYS A 5 -5.27 -3.47 -20.30
C LYS A 5 -4.19 -2.41 -20.10
N SER A 6 -3.30 -2.60 -19.13
CA SER A 6 -2.21 -1.68 -18.87
C SER A 6 -1.24 -1.69 -20.05
N ARG A 7 -0.80 -0.49 -20.46
CA ARG A 7 0.18 -0.30 -21.52
C ARG A 7 1.49 0.20 -20.91
N VAL A 8 2.61 -0.19 -21.51
CA VAL A 8 3.96 0.25 -21.13
C VAL A 8 4.57 0.99 -22.32
N CYS A 9 5.18 2.15 -22.06
CA CYS A 9 5.85 2.93 -23.09
C CYS A 9 7.10 2.21 -23.61
N GLU A 10 7.41 2.39 -24.89
CA GLU A 10 8.61 1.81 -25.53
C GLU A 10 9.90 2.18 -24.81
N LEU A 11 9.97 3.37 -24.22
CA LEU A 11 11.13 3.90 -23.48
C LEU A 11 11.60 3.01 -22.32
N HIS A 12 10.76 2.08 -21.87
CA HIS A 12 11.11 1.15 -20.79
C HIS A 12 11.83 -0.12 -21.29
N PHE A 13 11.95 -0.30 -22.61
CA PHE A 13 12.58 -1.45 -23.23
C PHE A 13 13.93 -1.07 -23.85
N GLN A 14 14.84 -2.04 -23.96
CA GLN A 14 16.07 -1.85 -24.71
C GLN A 14 15.75 -1.69 -26.20
N LYS A 15 16.57 -0.92 -26.93
CA LYS A 15 16.35 -0.69 -28.37
C LYS A 15 16.36 -1.99 -29.17
N ASP A 16 17.20 -2.95 -28.77
CA ASP A 16 17.35 -4.25 -29.43
C ASP A 16 16.14 -5.17 -29.25
N ASP A 17 15.30 -4.88 -28.24
CA ASP A 17 14.05 -5.60 -28.00
C ASP A 17 12.88 -5.07 -28.85
N VAL A 18 13.07 -3.91 -29.49
CA VAL A 18 12.06 -3.24 -30.31
C VAL A 18 12.36 -3.49 -31.79
N ILE A 19 11.57 -4.39 -32.39
CA ILE A 19 11.66 -4.73 -33.81
C ILE A 19 10.97 -3.63 -34.63
N ARG A 20 11.79 -2.89 -35.40
CA ARG A 20 11.35 -1.85 -36.33
C ARG A 20 11.43 -2.27 -37.79
N VAL A 21 12.21 -3.31 -38.10
CA VAL A 21 12.44 -3.83 -39.45
C VAL A 21 12.29 -5.35 -39.39
N ASP A 22 11.54 -5.91 -40.34
CA ASP A 22 11.51 -7.35 -40.56
C ASP A 22 12.56 -7.73 -41.61
N THR A 23 13.30 -8.79 -41.34
CA THR A 23 14.30 -9.35 -42.26
C THR A 23 13.76 -10.66 -42.83
N PHE A 24 13.66 -10.73 -44.15
CA PHE A 24 13.28 -11.94 -44.87
C PHE A 24 14.51 -12.50 -45.59
N LYS A 25 14.83 -13.75 -45.30
CA LYS A 25 15.91 -14.46 -45.99
C LYS A 25 15.36 -15.08 -47.26
N ILE A 26 15.88 -14.66 -48.40
CA ILE A 26 15.58 -15.26 -49.70
C ILE A 26 16.79 -16.12 -50.07
N GLU A 27 16.56 -17.41 -50.31
CA GLU A 27 17.63 -18.35 -50.64
C GLU A 27 18.29 -17.93 -51.96
N GLY A 28 19.60 -17.61 -51.91
CA GLY A 28 20.39 -17.17 -53.06
C GLY A 28 20.45 -15.66 -53.32
N ASN A 29 19.79 -14.82 -52.50
CA ASN A 29 19.82 -13.36 -52.62
C ASN A 29 20.18 -12.67 -51.29
N GLU A 30 20.42 -11.35 -51.35
CA GLU A 30 20.56 -10.52 -50.15
C GLU A 30 19.28 -10.47 -49.33
N ASP A 31 19.45 -10.28 -48.02
CA ASP A 31 18.36 -10.17 -47.05
C ASP A 31 17.43 -8.99 -47.38
N PHE A 32 16.13 -9.26 -47.49
CA PHE A 32 15.13 -8.23 -47.77
C PHE A 32 14.63 -7.59 -46.47
N LEU A 33 14.85 -6.28 -46.33
CA LEU A 33 14.50 -5.50 -45.14
C LEU A 33 13.21 -4.71 -45.34
N VAL A 34 12.19 -4.97 -44.53
CA VAL A 34 10.91 -4.26 -44.58
C VAL A 34 10.71 -3.42 -43.33
N PRO A 35 10.69 -2.08 -43.42
CA PRO A 35 10.43 -1.22 -42.27
C PRO A 35 8.95 -1.31 -41.85
N ARG A 36 8.71 -1.33 -40.53
CA ARG A 36 7.37 -1.35 -39.96
C ARG A 36 6.88 0.05 -39.63
N LYS A 37 5.60 0.31 -39.91
CA LYS A 37 4.90 1.51 -39.41
C LYS A 37 4.68 1.48 -37.90
N VAL A 38 4.41 0.29 -37.34
CA VAL A 38 4.22 0.07 -35.90
C VAL A 38 5.29 -0.88 -35.38
N PRO A 39 6.15 -0.45 -34.44
CA PRO A 39 7.16 -1.30 -33.85
C PRO A 39 6.53 -2.48 -33.10
N LYS A 40 7.26 -3.60 -33.04
CA LYS A 40 6.84 -4.81 -32.31
C LYS A 40 7.89 -5.17 -31.27
N LEU A 41 7.45 -5.57 -30.08
CA LEU A 41 8.36 -6.12 -29.07
C LEU A 41 8.74 -7.56 -29.40
N ARG A 42 9.99 -7.93 -29.11
CA ARG A 42 10.39 -9.35 -29.08
C ARG A 42 9.53 -10.11 -28.06
N LYS A 43 9.33 -11.41 -28.32
CA LYS A 43 8.39 -12.25 -27.55
C LYS A 43 8.67 -12.23 -26.04
N ASP A 44 9.93 -12.17 -25.67
CA ASP A 44 10.40 -12.25 -24.29
C ASP A 44 11.02 -10.92 -23.80
N ALA A 45 10.66 -9.81 -24.45
CA ALA A 45 11.13 -8.48 -24.05
C ALA A 45 10.54 -8.09 -22.69
N ILE A 46 11.42 -7.75 -21.74
CA ILE A 46 11.05 -7.33 -20.38
C ILE A 46 11.42 -5.86 -20.21
N PRO A 47 10.51 -5.00 -19.71
CA PRO A 47 10.85 -3.61 -19.42
C PRO A 47 11.91 -3.58 -18.30
N SER A 48 13.03 -2.95 -18.58
CA SER A 48 14.20 -2.90 -17.69
C SER A 48 14.66 -1.47 -17.39
N ILE A 49 14.27 -0.50 -18.20
CA ILE A 49 14.64 0.90 -18.01
C ILE A 49 13.57 1.55 -17.15
N PHE A 50 13.84 1.62 -15.85
CA PHE A 50 13.01 2.33 -14.90
C PHE A 50 13.60 3.72 -14.63
N PRO A 51 12.75 4.73 -14.36
CA PRO A 51 13.26 6.04 -13.99
C PRO A 51 14.23 5.90 -12.82
N PRO A 52 15.33 6.69 -12.81
CA PRO A 52 16.23 6.70 -11.67
C PRO A 52 15.41 6.99 -10.42
N VAL A 53 15.76 6.31 -9.31
CA VAL A 53 15.11 6.54 -8.02
C VAL A 53 15.32 8.01 -7.69
N ARG A 54 14.30 8.83 -7.92
CA ARG A 54 14.31 10.20 -7.43
C ARG A 54 14.46 10.04 -5.93
N HIS A 55 15.57 10.52 -5.39
CA HIS A 55 15.61 10.87 -3.98
C HIS A 55 14.60 11.99 -3.87
N TYR A 56 13.34 11.64 -3.61
CA TYR A 56 12.35 12.59 -3.18
C TYR A 56 13.01 13.32 -2.02
N HIS A 57 13.04 14.66 -2.06
CA HIS A 57 13.46 15.45 -0.91
C HIS A 57 12.70 14.88 0.30
N VAL A 58 13.42 14.21 1.19
CA VAL A 58 12.88 13.31 2.22
C VAL A 58 11.91 14.05 3.14
N ASN A 59 11.98 15.38 3.16
CA ASN A 59 11.13 16.31 3.88
C ASN A 59 9.62 16.03 3.73
N SER A 60 9.10 15.68 2.55
CA SER A 60 7.65 15.41 2.41
C SER A 60 7.26 13.99 2.84
N ILE A 61 8.20 13.05 2.83
CA ILE A 61 7.98 11.66 3.27
C ILE A 61 8.04 11.61 4.79
N ASP A 62 8.97 12.33 5.42
CA ASP A 62 9.05 12.46 6.87
C ASP A 62 7.78 13.10 7.44
N GLU A 63 7.23 14.12 6.80
CA GLU A 63 5.94 14.73 7.19
C GLU A 63 4.77 13.74 7.07
N GLN A 64 4.69 12.99 5.97
CA GLN A 64 3.63 11.99 5.79
C GLN A 64 3.78 10.83 6.78
N ILE A 65 5.00 10.31 7.00
CA ILE A 65 5.28 9.28 7.99
C ILE A 65 4.93 9.78 9.39
N ASN A 66 5.27 11.03 9.72
CA ASN A 66 4.94 11.63 11.01
C ASN A 66 3.41 11.75 11.20
N TYR A 67 2.68 12.24 10.19
CA TYR A 67 1.22 12.32 10.22
C TYR A 67 0.56 10.96 10.47
N TYR A 68 0.98 9.91 9.76
CA TYR A 68 0.43 8.56 9.97
C TYR A 68 0.81 7.99 11.34
N ARG A 69 2.03 8.23 11.82
CA ARG A 69 2.51 7.74 13.13
C ARG A 69 1.74 8.41 14.28
N ILE A 70 1.58 9.73 14.23
CA ILE A 70 0.80 10.51 15.22
C ILE A 70 -0.66 10.04 15.23
N ASN A 71 -1.27 9.85 14.06
CA ASN A 71 -2.67 9.39 13.99
C ASN A 71 -2.88 7.98 14.55
N ILE A 72 -1.95 7.05 14.34
CA ILE A 72 -2.03 5.71 14.94
C ILE A 72 -1.90 5.80 16.47
N ILE A 73 -0.95 6.59 16.98
CA ILE A 73 -0.74 6.78 18.42
C ILE A 73 -1.99 7.40 19.07
N ASN A 74 -2.54 8.47 18.48
CA ASN A 74 -3.75 9.13 18.99
C ASN A 74 -4.95 8.18 19.02
N LYS A 75 -5.14 7.37 17.97
CA LYS A 75 -6.23 6.38 17.92
C LYS A 75 -6.05 5.29 18.97
N GLN A 76 -4.83 4.85 19.26
CA GLN A 76 -4.57 3.90 20.35
C GLN A 76 -4.80 4.53 21.72
N ASN A 77 -4.41 5.78 21.93
CA ASN A 77 -4.63 6.49 23.18
C ASN A 77 -6.12 6.74 23.45
N GLN A 78 -6.90 7.09 22.43
CA GLN A 78 -8.36 7.20 22.54
C GLN A 78 -9.00 5.85 22.90
N LYS A 79 -8.56 4.74 22.29
CA LYS A 79 -9.02 3.40 22.68
C LYS A 79 -8.65 3.05 24.12
N LYS A 80 -7.44 3.39 24.56
CA LYS A 80 -6.97 3.17 25.94
C LYS A 80 -7.74 4.04 26.95
N GLN A 81 -8.06 5.29 26.60
CA GLN A 81 -8.90 6.17 27.42
C GLN A 81 -10.32 5.62 27.50
N GLN A 82 -10.92 5.18 26.39
CA GLN A 82 -12.25 4.55 26.40
C GLN A 82 -12.28 3.24 27.20
N ILE A 83 -11.25 2.39 27.10
CA ILE A 83 -11.11 1.15 27.89
C ILE A 83 -10.87 1.47 29.38
N GLY A 84 -10.07 2.49 29.67
CA GLY A 84 -9.85 3.00 31.03
C GLY A 84 -11.15 3.54 31.63
N GLU A 85 -11.86 4.40 30.92
CA GLU A 85 -13.15 4.98 31.35
C GLU A 85 -14.24 3.91 31.51
N THR A 86 -14.35 2.93 30.62
CA THR A 86 -15.29 1.80 30.81
C THR A 86 -14.88 0.88 31.95
N SER A 87 -13.58 0.63 32.15
CA SER A 87 -13.11 -0.17 33.30
C SER A 87 -13.33 0.54 34.63
N VAL A 88 -13.14 1.85 34.70
CA VAL A 88 -13.38 2.67 35.88
C VAL A 88 -14.88 2.81 36.14
N ALA A 89 -15.71 3.05 35.12
CA ALA A 89 -17.17 3.07 35.26
C ALA A 89 -17.74 1.70 35.72
N ALA A 90 -17.20 0.59 35.22
CA ALA A 90 -17.57 -0.76 35.66
C ALA A 90 -17.15 -1.04 37.11
N GLN A 91 -15.97 -0.56 37.53
CA GLN A 91 -15.51 -0.68 38.92
C GLN A 91 -16.32 0.20 39.88
N ILE A 92 -16.70 1.42 39.47
CA ILE A 92 -17.55 2.31 40.29
C ILE A 92 -18.97 1.75 40.41
N THR A 93 -19.57 1.22 39.33
CA THR A 93 -20.91 0.59 39.39
C THR A 93 -20.93 -0.73 40.17
N SER A 94 -19.84 -1.51 40.14
CA SER A 94 -19.68 -2.71 40.96
C SER A 94 -19.54 -2.40 42.45
N THR A 95 -18.80 -1.35 42.83
CA THR A 95 -18.63 -0.95 44.24
C THR A 95 -19.88 -0.32 44.84
N PHE A 96 -20.66 0.44 44.07
CA PHE A 96 -21.97 0.94 44.52
C PHE A 96 -22.98 -0.18 44.77
N ASN A 97 -23.03 -1.21 43.93
CA ASN A 97 -23.94 -2.35 44.13
C ASN A 97 -23.57 -3.19 45.36
N CYS A 98 -22.28 -3.39 45.66
CA CYS A 98 -21.86 -4.04 46.90
C CYS A 98 -22.21 -3.22 48.15
N PHE A 99 -22.06 -1.89 48.11
CA PHE A 99 -22.37 -1.04 49.25
C PHE A 99 -23.87 -1.02 49.58
N VAL A 100 -24.74 -1.00 48.56
CA VAL A 100 -26.20 -1.07 48.75
C VAL A 100 -26.63 -2.43 49.31
N PHE A 101 -25.99 -3.53 48.90
CA PHE A 101 -26.33 -4.87 49.39
C PHE A 101 -25.93 -5.09 50.86
N VAL A 102 -24.83 -4.48 51.31
CA VAL A 102 -24.37 -4.58 52.71
C VAL A 102 -25.23 -3.73 53.65
N CYS A 103 -25.71 -2.55 53.22
CA CYS A 103 -26.61 -1.72 54.03
C CYS A 103 -28.02 -2.31 54.21
N LEU A 104 -28.52 -3.07 53.23
CA LEU A 104 -29.83 -3.74 53.34
C LEU A 104 -29.80 -4.94 54.31
N PHE A 105 -28.67 -5.63 54.43
CA PHE A 105 -28.54 -6.75 55.37
C PHE A 105 -28.47 -6.31 56.85
N PHE A 106 -27.94 -5.12 57.14
CA PHE A 106 -27.90 -4.60 58.51
C PHE A 106 -29.20 -3.96 58.98
N SER A 107 -30.11 -3.58 58.07
CA SER A 107 -31.41 -2.99 58.44
C SER A 107 -32.50 -4.02 58.79
N PHE A 108 -32.22 -5.33 58.61
CA PHE A 108 -33.17 -6.42 58.87
C PHE A 108 -32.78 -7.33 60.05
N SER A 109 -31.73 -7.00 60.80
CA SER A 109 -31.25 -7.78 61.95
C SER A 109 -31.20 -6.95 63.25
N PHE A 110 -32.12 -6.02 63.43
CA PHE A 110 -32.41 -5.44 64.75
C PHE A 110 -33.92 -5.35 64.98
#